data_AF-A0A8D7ZXB7-F1
#
_entry.id   AF-A0A8D7ZXB7-F1
#
_cell.length_a   1.000
_cell.length_b   1.000
_cell.length_c   1.000
_cell.angle_alpha   90.00
_cell.angle_beta   90.00
_cell.angle_gamma   90.00
#
_symmetry.space_group_name_H-M   'P 1'
#
loop_
_entity.id
_entity.type
_entity.pdbx_description
1 polymer ?
#
loop_
_entity_poly.entity_id
_entity_poly.type
_entity_poly.pdbx_seq_one_letter_code
_entity_poly.pdbx_strand_id
1 'polypeptide(L)'
;LYYKMNGQNRPLIKPKRKPVTSQQSAARRAGTSCANCKTTTTSLWRRNQSGEPVCNACGLYYKLHNVDRPLTMKKEGIQTRNRKLTAKSKKRKSTPGYSFSF
;
A
#
# COMPACT_ATOMS: atom_id res chain seq x y z
N LEU A 1 11.50 6.27 -24.69
CA LEU A 1 10.98 6.14 -26.08
C LEU A 1 9.65 5.38 -26.13
N TYR A 2 9.58 4.08 -25.77
CA TYR A 2 8.34 3.27 -25.87
C TYR A 2 7.05 3.90 -25.30
N TYR A 3 7.07 4.43 -24.06
CA TYR A 3 5.89 5.04 -23.43
C TYR A 3 5.41 6.30 -24.17
N LYS A 4 6.35 7.10 -24.69
CA LYS A 4 6.05 8.36 -25.39
C LYS A 4 5.45 8.11 -26.78
N MET A 5 5.79 6.98 -27.41
CA MET A 5 5.29 6.60 -28.73
C MET A 5 3.94 5.88 -28.67
N ASN A 6 3.72 5.04 -27.65
CA ASN A 6 2.56 4.12 -27.62
C ASN A 6 1.55 4.41 -26.48
N GLY A 7 1.78 5.42 -25.64
CA GLY A 7 0.90 5.76 -24.51
C GLY A 7 0.79 4.67 -23.43
N GLN A 8 1.55 3.57 -23.55
CA GLN A 8 1.46 2.40 -22.69
C GLN A 8 2.84 2.03 -22.14
N ASN A 9 2.85 1.39 -20.97
CA ASN A 9 4.08 0.88 -20.39
C ASN A 9 4.60 -0.27 -21.23
N ARG A 10 5.92 -0.31 -21.45
CA ARG A 10 6.58 -1.38 -22.21
C ARG A 10 6.19 -2.74 -21.63
N PRO A 11 5.58 -3.65 -22.41
CA PRO A 11 5.22 -4.97 -21.93
C PRO A 11 6.49 -5.68 -21.45
N LEU A 12 6.43 -6.18 -20.21
CA LEU A 12 7.51 -6.90 -19.57
C LEU A 12 7.48 -8.34 -20.07
N ILE A 13 8.47 -8.73 -20.89
CA ILE A 13 8.63 -10.11 -21.42
C ILE A 13 8.78 -11.13 -20.26
N LYS A 14 9.29 -10.69 -19.11
CA LYS A 14 9.31 -11.46 -17.86
C LYS A 14 8.73 -10.61 -16.72
N PRO A 15 7.83 -11.16 -15.88
CA PRO A 15 7.29 -10.42 -14.74
C PRO A 15 8.46 -10.03 -13.82
N LYS A 16 8.65 -8.73 -13.58
CA LYS A 16 9.55 -8.27 -12.52
C LYS A 16 8.96 -8.77 -11.19
N ARG A 17 9.51 -9.87 -10.67
CA ARG A 17 9.37 -10.27 -9.27
C ARG A 17 9.97 -9.13 -8.46
N LYS A 18 9.16 -8.13 -8.11
CA LYS A 18 9.49 -7.34 -6.93
C LYS A 18 9.41 -8.37 -5.80
N PRO A 19 10.51 -8.64 -5.07
CA PRO A 19 10.35 -9.32 -3.80
C PRO A 19 9.25 -8.56 -3.08
N VAL A 20 8.37 -9.28 -2.40
CA VAL A 20 7.39 -8.64 -1.53
C VAL A 20 8.24 -8.01 -0.42
N THR A 21 8.86 -6.85 -0.69
CA THR A 21 9.75 -6.10 0.19
C THR A 21 8.93 -5.42 1.30
N SER A 22 7.91 -6.13 1.74
CA SER A 22 7.47 -6.13 3.11
C SER A 22 8.39 -6.96 4.01
N GLN A 23 9.37 -7.74 3.51
CA GLN A 23 10.27 -8.50 4.40
C GLN A 23 11.04 -7.60 5.39
N GLN A 24 11.56 -6.45 4.96
CA GLN A 24 12.26 -5.50 5.86
C GLN A 24 11.33 -4.85 6.91
N SER A 25 10.03 -4.77 6.66
CA SER A 25 9.03 -4.24 7.61
C SER A 25 8.22 -5.33 8.32
N ALA A 26 8.33 -6.58 7.89
CA ALA A 26 7.80 -7.76 8.56
C ALA A 26 8.71 -8.13 9.74
N ALA A 27 10.04 -8.05 9.56
CA ALA A 27 11.00 -8.27 10.65
C ALA A 27 10.82 -7.28 11.81
N ARG A 28 10.56 -5.99 11.52
CA ARG A 28 10.29 -4.97 12.56
C ARG A 28 8.92 -5.07 13.22
N ARG A 29 8.05 -5.97 12.76
CA ARG A 29 6.65 -6.09 13.22
C ARG A 29 6.26 -7.55 13.49
N ALA A 30 7.24 -8.38 13.84
CA ALA A 30 6.96 -9.70 14.39
C ALA A 30 5.96 -9.56 15.55
N GLY A 31 4.82 -10.25 15.47
CA GLY A 31 3.74 -10.18 16.47
C GLY A 31 2.66 -9.11 16.23
N THR A 32 2.74 -8.25 15.21
CA THR A 32 1.62 -7.34 14.90
C THR A 32 0.48 -8.12 14.23
N SER A 33 -0.72 -8.05 14.80
CA SER A 33 -1.94 -8.64 14.25
C SER A 33 -2.99 -7.56 14.00
N CYS A 34 -3.81 -7.75 12.97
CA CYS A 34 -4.90 -6.83 12.66
C CYS A 34 -5.99 -6.90 13.74
N ALA A 35 -6.40 -5.76 14.31
CA ALA A 35 -7.46 -5.71 15.32
C ALA A 35 -8.78 -6.37 14.86
N ASN A 36 -9.18 -6.11 13.61
CA ASN A 36 -10.42 -6.63 13.00
C ASN A 36 -10.32 -8.12 12.56
N CYS A 37 -9.43 -8.48 11.64
CA CYS A 37 -9.40 -9.84 11.05
C CYS A 37 -8.31 -10.78 11.58
N LYS A 38 -7.50 -10.33 12.56
CA LYS A 38 -6.38 -11.05 13.19
C LYS A 38 -5.27 -11.54 12.24
N THR A 39 -5.28 -11.11 10.98
CA THR A 39 -4.19 -11.39 10.03
C THR A 39 -2.87 -10.78 10.51
N THR A 40 -1.80 -11.56 10.44
CA THR A 40 -0.41 -11.15 10.72
C THR A 40 0.36 -10.77 9.45
N THR A 41 -0.20 -11.10 8.28
CA THR A 41 0.41 -10.87 6.96
C THR A 41 -0.38 -9.83 6.17
N THR A 42 0.19 -8.64 5.97
CA THR A 42 -0.45 -7.59 5.17
C THR A 42 0.56 -6.88 4.29
N SER A 43 0.11 -6.38 3.13
CA SER A 43 0.95 -5.59 2.23
C SER A 43 1.25 -4.18 2.78
N LEU A 44 0.39 -3.68 3.66
CA LEU A 44 0.55 -2.40 4.36
C LEU A 44 -0.23 -2.46 5.67
N TRP A 45 0.39 -2.00 6.76
CA TRP A 45 -0.29 -1.78 8.03
C TRP A 45 -0.88 -0.37 8.06
N ARG A 46 -2.12 -0.25 8.53
CA ARG A 46 -2.84 1.01 8.74
C ARG A 46 -3.16 1.16 10.23
N ARG A 47 -3.62 2.34 10.64
CA ARG A 47 -4.18 2.59 11.98
C ARG A 47 -5.66 2.95 11.84
N ASN A 48 -6.51 2.42 12.71
CA ASN A 48 -7.91 2.84 12.83
C ASN A 48 -8.01 4.17 13.62
N GLN A 49 -9.23 4.67 13.82
CA GLN A 49 -9.46 5.91 14.59
C GLN A 49 -9.00 5.78 16.05
N SER A 50 -9.07 4.57 16.61
CA SER A 50 -8.58 4.23 17.96
C SER A 50 -7.06 4.09 18.03
N GLY A 51 -6.34 4.21 16.91
CA GLY A 51 -4.89 4.07 16.84
C GLY A 51 -4.36 2.63 16.74
N GLU A 52 -5.25 1.63 16.72
CA GLU A 52 -4.90 0.21 16.66
C GLU A 52 -4.44 -0.23 15.25
N PRO A 53 -3.52 -1.22 15.16
CA PRO A 53 -3.05 -1.73 13.89
C PRO A 53 -4.14 -2.53 13.16
N VAL A 54 -4.40 -2.15 11.90
CA VAL A 54 -5.30 -2.89 11.00
C VAL A 54 -4.61 -3.22 9.67
N CYS A 55 -5.02 -4.31 9.03
CA CYS A 55 -4.49 -4.68 7.73
C CYS A 55 -4.97 -3.72 6.63
N ASN A 56 -4.32 -3.76 5.46
CA ASN A 56 -4.67 -2.86 4.37
C ASN A 56 -6.11 -3.08 3.88
N ALA A 57 -6.58 -4.33 3.85
CA ALA A 57 -7.94 -4.65 3.41
C ALA A 57 -9.00 -4.12 4.39
N CYS A 58 -8.83 -4.33 5.69
CA CYS A 58 -9.78 -3.83 6.70
C CYS A 58 -9.85 -2.31 6.72
N GLY A 59 -8.70 -1.63 6.70
CA GLY A 59 -8.69 -0.15 6.70
C GLY A 59 -9.27 0.47 5.43
N LEU A 60 -9.09 -0.17 4.26
CA LEU A 60 -9.71 0.29 3.02
C LEU A 60 -11.22 0.03 2.99
N TYR A 61 -11.66 -1.11 3.51
CA TYR A 61 -13.07 -1.46 3.57
C TYR A 61 -13.85 -0.48 4.46
N TYR A 62 -13.36 -0.24 5.68
CA TYR A 62 -13.98 0.72 6.59
C TYR A 62 -14.01 2.13 6.01
N LYS A 63 -12.96 2.56 5.31
CA LYS A 63 -12.94 3.88 4.66
C LYS A 63 -13.98 4.03 3.54
N LEU A 64 -14.32 2.94 2.85
CA LEU A 64 -15.25 2.97 1.72
C LEU A 64 -16.71 2.78 2.17
N HIS A 65 -16.94 1.92 3.17
CA HIS A 65 -18.27 1.50 3.57
C HIS A 65 -18.69 1.98 4.96
N ASN A 66 -17.77 2.62 5.71
CA ASN A 66 -17.98 3.05 7.10
C ASN A 66 -18.39 1.92 8.06
N VAL A 67 -18.23 0.66 7.66
CA VAL A 67 -18.51 -0.54 8.46
C VAL A 67 -17.30 -1.46 8.47
N ASP A 68 -17.22 -2.29 9.50
CA ASP A 68 -16.14 -3.27 9.65
C ASP A 68 -16.18 -4.35 8.58
N ARG A 69 -14.99 -4.82 8.18
CA ARG A 69 -14.87 -5.84 7.14
C ARG A 69 -15.41 -7.18 7.65
N PRO A 70 -16.44 -7.76 7.01
CA PRO A 70 -16.97 -9.05 7.44
C PRO A 70 -15.92 -10.16 7.28
N LEU A 71 -15.83 -11.04 8.28
CA LEU A 71 -14.84 -12.12 8.33
C LEU A 71 -15.04 -13.15 7.20
N THR A 72 -16.26 -13.28 6.68
CA THR A 72 -16.59 -14.12 5.52
C THR A 72 -15.79 -13.76 4.27
N MET A 73 -15.32 -12.51 4.16
CA MET A 73 -14.48 -12.08 3.04
C MET A 73 -12.97 -12.29 3.30
N LYS A 74 -12.56 -12.76 4.47
CA LYS A 74 -11.14 -13.01 4.78
C LYS A 74 -10.60 -14.11 3.86
N LYS A 75 -9.42 -13.87 3.28
CA LYS A 75 -8.70 -14.86 2.47
C LYS A 75 -7.41 -15.25 3.19
N GLU A 76 -7.06 -16.54 3.14
CA GLU A 76 -5.86 -17.13 3.74
C GLU A 76 -4.56 -16.48 3.21
N GLY A 77 -4.52 -16.16 1.91
CA GLY A 77 -3.32 -15.68 1.22
C GLY A 77 -3.43 -14.26 0.66
N ILE A 78 -2.30 -13.54 0.64
CA ILE A 78 -2.17 -12.23 -0.03
C ILE A 78 -2.12 -12.42 -1.55
N GLN A 79 -3.12 -11.89 -2.26
CA GLN A 79 -3.13 -11.92 -3.72
C GLN A 79 -2.15 -10.88 -4.31
N THR A 80 -1.29 -11.31 -5.23
CA THR A 80 -0.41 -10.42 -5.98
C THR A 80 -1.11 -9.91 -7.24
N ARG A 81 -1.07 -8.59 -7.48
CA ARG A 81 -1.52 -8.00 -8.74
C ARG A 81 -0.32 -7.54 -9.57
N ASN A 82 -0.37 -7.74 -10.89
CA ASN A 82 0.62 -7.20 -11.81
C ASN A 82 0.45 -5.67 -11.90
N ARG A 83 1.18 -4.94 -11.05
CA ARG A 83 1.10 -3.47 -11.00
C ARG A 83 1.67 -2.88 -12.27
N LYS A 84 0.83 -2.20 -13.06
CA LYS A 84 1.26 -1.25 -14.09
C LYS A 84 2.22 -0.25 -13.40
N LEU A 85 3.48 -0.23 -13.82
CA LEU A 85 4.46 0.74 -13.31
C LEU A 85 4.08 2.12 -13.84
N THR A 86 3.12 2.81 -13.21
CA THR A 86 2.93 4.22 -13.49
C THR A 86 4.16 4.94 -12.94
N ALA A 87 4.89 5.62 -13.84
CA ALA A 87 6.02 6.42 -13.45
C ALA A 87 5.57 7.40 -12.36
N LYS A 88 6.20 7.29 -11.20
CA LYS A 88 5.95 8.12 -10.03
C LYS A 88 6.14 9.58 -10.47
N SER A 89 5.07 10.32 -10.69
CA SER A 89 5.15 11.77 -10.87
C SER A 89 5.88 12.30 -9.64
N LYS A 90 7.13 12.75 -9.82
CA LYS A 90 7.88 13.48 -8.81
C LYS A 90 7.14 14.81 -8.61
N LYS A 91 6.07 14.82 -7.81
CA LYS A 91 5.49 16.05 -7.31
C LYS A 91 6.52 16.62 -6.34
N ARG A 92 7.40 17.47 -6.85
CA ARG A 92 8.32 18.29 -6.04
C ARG A 92 7.43 19.03 -5.04
N LYS A 93 7.69 18.87 -3.75
CA LYS A 93 7.13 19.77 -2.73
C LYS A 93 7.82 21.12 -2.93
N SER A 94 7.16 22.06 -3.58
CA SER A 94 7.49 23.48 -3.48
C SER A 94 6.88 23.98 -2.17
N THR A 95 7.68 24.08 -1.12
CA THR A 95 7.36 24.89 0.06
C THR A 95 7.53 26.36 -0.32
N PRO A 96 6.54 27.25 -0.12
CA PRO A 96 6.80 28.68 -0.15
C PRO A 96 7.55 29.03 1.14
N GLY A 97 8.81 29.46 1.00
CA GLY A 97 9.58 30.00 2.11
C GLY A 97 9.01 31.37 2.48
N TYR A 98 8.50 31.49 3.71
CA TYR A 98 8.21 32.77 4.34
C TYR A 98 9.55 33.33 4.84
N SER A 99 10.08 34.36 4.18
CA SER A 99 11.27 35.09 4.63
C SER A 99 10.85 36.08 5.73
N PHE A 100 11.29 35.84 6.96
CA PHE A 100 11.38 36.88 7.98
C PHE A 100 12.66 37.69 7.71
N SER A 101 12.52 38.98 7.42
CA SER A 101 13.63 39.94 7.47
C SER A 101 13.72 40.49 8.91
N PHE A 102 14.93 40.55 9.43
CA PHE A 102 15.30 41.39 10.58
C PHE A 102 15.49 42.84 10.13
#